data_AF-G2FKU5-F1
#
_entry.id   AF-G2FKU5-F1
#
_cell.length_a   1.000
_cell.length_b   1.000
_cell.length_c   1.000
_cell.angle_alpha   90.00
_cell.angle_beta   90.00
_cell.angle_gamma   90.00
#
_symmetry.space_group_name_H-M   'P 1'
#
loop_
_entity.id
_entity.type
_entity.pdbx_description
1 polymer ?
#
loop_
_entity_poly.entity_id
_entity_poly.type
_entity_poly.pdbx_seq_one_letter_code
_entity_poly.pdbx_strand_id
1 'polypeptide(L)'
;MDDPKQLGYGYEPEDKLLIEIQGCVKQCKPKWVFCPCPQGGKGLIEDSIFIVRRHKIFWVVQLCKSDVIAYKEVSPQFMDIFSEVIVGSPRIFVEFDRCHRITEWITIQDKECCPDKPPHCKPPVNYYQADF
;
A
#
# COMPACT_ATOMS: atom_id res chain seq x y z
N MET A 1 -22.78 -37.82 33.38
CA MET A 1 -21.95 -36.64 33.72
C MET A 1 -20.96 -36.52 32.59
N ASP A 2 -21.34 -35.77 31.56
CA ASP A 2 -20.51 -35.54 30.40
C ASP A 2 -19.72 -34.25 30.63
N ASP A 3 -18.39 -34.37 30.65
CA ASP A 3 -17.47 -33.25 30.64
C ASP A 3 -17.65 -32.45 29.34
N PRO A 4 -17.91 -31.13 29.39
CA PRO A 4 -17.89 -30.33 28.19
C PRO A 4 -16.43 -30.17 27.76
N LYS A 5 -16.06 -30.87 26.68
CA LYS A 5 -14.83 -30.66 25.92
C LYS A 5 -14.67 -29.16 25.67
N GLN A 6 -13.72 -28.55 26.35
CA GLN A 6 -13.21 -27.22 26.00
C GLN A 6 -12.66 -27.32 24.58
N LEU A 7 -13.40 -26.78 23.61
CA LEU A 7 -12.87 -26.49 22.27
C LEU A 7 -11.80 -25.41 22.46
N GLY A 8 -10.55 -25.85 22.61
CA GLY A 8 -9.39 -25.00 22.41
C GLY A 8 -9.37 -24.58 20.95
N TYR A 9 -9.94 -23.42 20.64
CA TYR A 9 -9.63 -22.71 19.41
C TYR A 9 -8.14 -22.37 19.48
N GLY A 10 -7.34 -23.12 18.74
CA GLY A 10 -5.94 -22.76 18.50
C GLY A 10 -5.90 -21.42 17.79
N TYR A 11 -5.50 -20.36 18.50
CA TYR A 11 -5.19 -19.09 17.88
C TYR A 11 -3.89 -19.26 17.10
N GLU A 12 -4.00 -19.31 15.78
CA GLU A 12 -2.85 -19.32 14.89
C GLU A 12 -1.99 -18.05 15.15
N PRO A 13 -0.66 -18.12 14.99
CA PRO A 13 0.22 -16.96 15.23
C PRO A 13 -0.17 -15.70 14.44
N GLU A 14 -0.81 -15.89 13.30
CA GLU A 14 -1.24 -14.83 12.36
C GLU A 14 -2.38 -13.98 12.94
N ASP A 15 -3.32 -14.59 13.66
CA ASP A 15 -4.43 -13.89 14.31
C ASP A 15 -3.94 -13.01 15.46
N LYS A 16 -2.90 -13.46 16.18
CA LYS A 16 -2.28 -12.68 17.26
C LYS A 16 -1.59 -11.42 16.74
N LEU A 17 -0.92 -11.53 15.59
CA LEU A 17 -0.24 -10.39 14.97
C LEU A 17 -1.26 -9.36 14.49
N LEU A 18 -2.33 -9.80 13.85
CA LEU A 18 -3.41 -8.91 13.40
C LEU A 18 -4.02 -8.14 14.58
N ILE A 19 -4.31 -8.81 15.70
CA ILE A 19 -4.83 -8.16 16.92
C ILE A 19 -3.83 -7.14 17.48
N GLU A 20 -2.53 -7.46 17.48
CA GLU A 20 -1.50 -6.53 17.94
C GLU A 20 -1.42 -5.27 17.06
N ILE A 21 -1.45 -5.45 15.73
CA ILE A 21 -1.48 -4.35 14.77
C ILE A 21 -2.72 -3.49 14.96
N GLN A 22 -3.90 -4.10 15.12
CA GLN A 22 -5.14 -3.38 15.42
C GLN A 22 -5.03 -2.55 16.70
N GLY A 23 -4.39 -3.09 17.74
CA GLY A 23 -4.12 -2.37 18.98
C GLY A 23 -3.27 -1.13 18.75
N CYS A 24 -2.19 -1.25 17.97
CA CYS A 24 -1.34 -0.12 17.61
C CYS A 24 -2.08 0.92 16.73
N VAL A 25 -2.86 0.46 15.74
CA VAL A 25 -3.68 1.35 14.89
C VAL A 25 -4.67 2.15 15.73
N LYS A 26 -5.38 1.52 16.67
CA LYS A 26 -6.33 2.23 17.55
C LYS A 26 -5.66 3.34 18.38
N GLN A 27 -4.38 3.18 18.74
CA GLN A 27 -3.62 4.20 19.47
C GLN A 27 -3.19 5.35 18.55
N CYS A 28 -2.72 5.05 17.34
CA CYS A 28 -2.16 6.06 16.43
C CYS A 28 -3.22 6.76 15.56
N LYS A 29 -4.25 6.04 15.15
CA LYS A 29 -5.33 6.46 14.24
C LYS A 29 -6.68 5.99 14.82
N PRO A 30 -7.17 6.60 15.91
CA PRO A 30 -8.37 6.13 16.63
C PRO A 30 -9.66 6.19 15.80
N LYS A 31 -9.66 6.93 14.68
CA LYS A 31 -10.79 7.03 13.75
C LYS A 31 -10.85 5.87 12.75
N TRP A 32 -9.76 5.12 12.58
CA TRP A 32 -9.75 3.99 11.67
C TRP A 32 -10.60 2.87 12.26
N VAL A 33 -11.62 2.46 11.51
CA VAL A 33 -12.47 1.32 11.84
C VAL A 33 -11.84 0.08 11.22
N PHE A 34 -11.89 -1.04 11.94
CA PHE A 34 -11.43 -2.33 11.42
C PHE A 34 -12.64 -3.17 11.01
N CYS A 35 -12.81 -3.36 9.71
CA CYS A 35 -13.81 -4.25 9.14
C CYS A 35 -13.15 -5.59 8.76
N PRO A 36 -13.56 -6.72 9.37
CA PRO A 36 -13.04 -8.04 9.01
C PRO A 36 -13.39 -8.43 7.57
N CYS A 37 -12.41 -8.96 6.83
CA CYS A 37 -12.56 -9.47 5.47
C CYS A 37 -12.14 -10.95 5.39
N PRO A 38 -13.04 -11.91 5.67
CA PRO A 38 -12.69 -13.33 5.76
C PRO A 38 -12.26 -13.97 4.43
N GLN A 39 -12.51 -13.31 3.30
CA GLN A 39 -12.09 -13.75 1.97
C GLN A 39 -10.83 -13.01 1.46
N GLY A 40 -10.26 -12.12 2.27
CA GLY A 40 -9.30 -11.13 1.78
C GLY A 40 -9.98 -10.07 0.91
N GLY A 41 -9.20 -9.37 0.10
CA GLY A 41 -9.72 -8.33 -0.76
C GLY A 41 -8.65 -7.52 -1.46
N LYS A 42 -9.08 -6.43 -2.11
CA LYS A 42 -8.21 -5.54 -2.85
C LYS A 42 -8.80 -4.14 -2.95
N GLY A 43 -7.96 -3.12 -3.08
CA GLY A 43 -8.43 -1.75 -3.19
C GLY A 43 -7.31 -0.72 -3.22
N LEU A 44 -7.71 0.54 -3.38
CA LEU A 44 -6.79 1.69 -3.31
C LEU A 44 -6.55 2.07 -1.86
N ILE A 45 -5.34 2.49 -1.54
CA ILE A 45 -4.98 3.03 -0.23
C ILE A 45 -5.56 4.45 -0.09
N GLU A 46 -6.25 4.71 1.00
CA GLU A 46 -6.71 6.03 1.44
C GLU A 46 -5.68 6.72 2.33
N ASP A 47 -5.15 5.97 3.30
CA ASP A 47 -4.17 6.46 4.27
C ASP A 47 -3.27 5.29 4.71
N SER A 48 -2.06 5.59 5.16
CA SER A 48 -1.12 4.55 5.62
C SER A 48 -0.22 5.03 6.76
N ILE A 49 0.24 4.08 7.57
CA ILE A 49 1.19 4.32 8.66
C ILE A 49 2.22 3.20 8.73
N PHE A 50 3.38 3.51 9.31
CA PHE A 50 4.37 2.52 9.68
C PHE A 50 4.35 2.29 11.19
N ILE A 51 4.28 1.03 11.60
CA ILE A 51 4.26 0.60 12.99
C ILE A 51 5.50 -0.23 13.26
N VAL A 52 6.29 0.16 14.25
CA VAL A 52 7.46 -0.63 14.69
C VAL A 52 7.07 -1.44 15.92
N ARG A 53 7.21 -2.77 15.83
CA ARG A 53 6.87 -3.68 16.93
C ARG A 53 7.72 -4.93 16.88
N ARG A 54 8.26 -5.37 18.04
CA ARG A 54 9.12 -6.58 18.16
C ARG A 54 10.26 -6.62 17.12
N HIS A 55 10.94 -5.49 16.91
CA HIS A 55 12.04 -5.34 15.93
C HIS A 55 11.63 -5.52 14.46
N LYS A 56 10.33 -5.50 14.17
CA LYS A 56 9.77 -5.54 12.82
C LYS A 56 9.07 -4.22 12.50
N ILE A 57 9.02 -3.89 11.22
CA ILE A 57 8.31 -2.73 10.70
C ILE A 57 7.10 -3.25 9.94
N PHE A 58 5.93 -2.68 10.21
CA PHE A 58 4.69 -3.02 9.54
C PHE A 58 4.19 -1.79 8.80
N TRP A 59 4.04 -1.90 7.49
CA TRP A 59 3.27 -0.96 6.70
C TRP A 59 1.80 -1.32 6.82
N VAL A 60 1.00 -0.41 7.36
CA VAL A 60 -0.43 -0.63 7.61
C VAL A 60 -1.21 0.40 6.82
N VAL A 61 -2.24 -0.06 6.11
CA VAL A 61 -2.98 0.75 5.13
C VAL A 61 -4.47 0.66 5.40
N GLN A 62 -5.19 1.76 5.23
CA GLN A 62 -6.65 1.79 5.16
C GLN A 62 -7.06 1.93 3.69
N LEU A 63 -8.05 1.15 3.25
CA LEU A 63 -8.51 1.16 1.86
C LEU A 63 -9.62 2.20 1.64
N CYS A 64 -9.60 2.91 0.51
CA CYS A 64 -10.62 3.90 0.15
C CYS A 64 -12.04 3.34 0.20
N LYS A 65 -12.96 4.12 0.78
CA LYS A 65 -14.40 3.83 0.78
C LYS A 65 -14.74 2.49 1.44
N SER A 66 -13.83 1.98 2.27
CA SER A 66 -13.98 0.75 3.02
C SER A 66 -13.27 0.92 4.35
N ASP A 67 -13.89 0.49 5.44
CA ASP A 67 -13.21 0.47 6.75
C ASP A 67 -12.25 -0.74 6.87
N VAL A 68 -11.63 -1.12 5.76
CA VAL A 68 -10.76 -2.30 5.70
C VAL A 68 -9.32 -1.85 5.88
N ILE A 69 -8.64 -2.52 6.80
CA ILE A 69 -7.22 -2.32 7.08
C ILE A 69 -6.46 -3.53 6.58
N ALA A 70 -5.33 -3.31 5.89
CA ALA A 70 -4.40 -4.37 5.52
C ALA A 70 -2.99 -4.02 5.99
N TYR A 71 -2.10 -5.00 6.10
CA TYR A 71 -0.72 -4.77 6.55
C TYR A 71 0.32 -5.62 5.84
N LYS A 72 1.55 -5.13 5.78
CA LYS A 72 2.73 -5.84 5.29
C LYS A 72 3.87 -5.70 6.27
N GLU A 73 4.52 -6.80 6.63
CA GLU A 73 5.86 -6.71 7.24
C GLU A 73 6.85 -6.23 6.18
N VAL A 74 7.60 -5.17 6.49
CA VAL A 74 8.55 -4.54 5.58
C VAL A 74 9.93 -4.50 6.23
N SER A 75 10.98 -4.64 5.42
CA SER A 75 12.36 -4.51 5.90
C SER A 75 12.78 -3.03 5.94
N PRO A 76 13.87 -2.69 6.66
CA PRO A 76 14.49 -1.38 6.53
C PRO A 76 14.87 -1.05 5.09
N GLN A 77 15.39 -2.01 4.31
CA GLN A 77 15.69 -1.75 2.89
C GLN A 77 14.45 -1.44 2.07
N PHE A 78 13.30 -2.06 2.39
CA PHE A 78 12.03 -1.72 1.74
C PHE A 78 11.66 -0.25 2.00
N MET A 79 11.86 0.22 3.24
CA MET A 79 11.63 1.63 3.58
C MET A 79 12.56 2.54 2.78
N ASP A 80 13.84 2.23 2.70
CA ASP A 80 14.81 3.04 1.99
C ASP A 80 14.48 3.14 0.49
N ILE A 81 13.99 2.07 -0.12
CA ILE A 81 13.69 2.01 -1.56
C ILE A 81 12.32 2.60 -1.88
N PHE A 82 11.30 2.32 -1.07
CA PHE A 82 9.91 2.57 -1.45
C PHE A 82 9.20 3.63 -0.60
N SER A 83 9.81 4.17 0.46
CA SER A 83 9.13 5.18 1.29
C SER A 83 8.76 6.43 0.49
N GLU A 84 9.66 6.95 -0.35
CA GLU A 84 9.38 8.08 -1.23
C GLU A 84 8.25 7.76 -2.22
N VAL A 85 8.26 6.54 -2.78
CA VAL A 85 7.22 6.07 -3.68
C VAL A 85 5.88 5.95 -2.96
N ILE A 86 5.84 5.43 -1.73
CA ILE A 86 4.62 5.26 -0.95
C ILE A 86 4.03 6.61 -0.55
N VAL A 87 4.87 7.57 -0.17
CA VAL A 87 4.45 8.91 0.26
C VAL A 87 4.09 9.79 -0.95
N GLY A 88 4.84 9.67 -2.04
CA GLY A 88 4.70 10.51 -3.23
C GLY A 88 3.71 9.99 -4.28
N SER A 89 3.31 8.72 -4.21
CA SER A 89 2.37 8.17 -5.19
C SER A 89 0.95 8.65 -4.91
N PRO A 90 0.26 9.22 -5.91
CA PRO A 90 -1.12 9.69 -5.74
C PRO A 90 -2.10 8.52 -5.52
N ARG A 91 -1.77 7.32 -6.03
CA ARG A 91 -2.66 6.15 -6.00
C ARG A 91 -1.84 4.86 -5.89
N ILE A 92 -2.02 4.13 -4.79
CA ILE A 92 -1.44 2.81 -4.59
C ILE A 92 -2.57 1.80 -4.44
N PHE A 93 -2.47 0.70 -5.17
CA PHE A 93 -3.42 -0.41 -5.11
C PHE A 93 -2.78 -1.59 -4.36
N VAL A 94 -3.55 -2.27 -3.53
CA VAL A 94 -3.12 -3.44 -2.76
C VAL A 94 -4.08 -4.61 -2.93
N GLU A 95 -3.55 -5.82 -2.83
CA GLU A 95 -4.29 -7.07 -2.62
C GLU A 95 -3.84 -7.69 -1.30
N PHE A 96 -4.79 -8.28 -0.56
CA PHE A 96 -4.53 -8.86 0.75
C PHE A 96 -5.31 -10.16 0.99
N ASP A 97 -4.74 -11.04 1.82
CA ASP A 97 -5.32 -12.34 2.16
C ASP A 97 -6.39 -12.26 3.26
N ARG A 98 -7.00 -13.40 3.61
CA ARG A 98 -7.98 -13.49 4.71
C ARG A 98 -7.47 -13.04 6.09
N CYS A 99 -6.15 -12.97 6.28
CA CYS A 99 -5.49 -12.53 7.50
C CYS A 99 -5.11 -11.04 7.42
N HIS A 100 -5.64 -10.32 6.43
CA HIS A 100 -5.35 -8.90 6.16
C HIS A 100 -3.90 -8.62 5.77
N ARG A 101 -3.13 -9.64 5.36
CA ARG A 101 -1.75 -9.47 4.91
C ARG A 101 -1.70 -9.08 3.46
N ILE A 102 -1.02 -7.98 3.14
CA ILE A 102 -0.80 -7.51 1.79
C ILE A 102 0.12 -8.49 1.06
N THR A 103 -0.45 -9.20 0.09
CA THR A 103 0.24 -10.14 -0.79
C THR A 103 0.91 -9.40 -1.93
N GLU A 104 0.21 -8.45 -2.53
CA GLU A 104 0.67 -7.65 -3.68
C GLU A 104 0.33 -6.17 -3.53
N TRP A 105 1.14 -5.32 -4.14
CA TRP A 105 0.89 -3.88 -4.22
C TRP A 105 1.51 -3.30 -5.49
N ILE A 106 0.88 -2.25 -6.03
CA ILE A 106 1.36 -1.53 -7.21
C ILE A 106 1.04 -0.04 -7.12
N THR A 107 1.96 0.79 -7.58
CA THR A 107 1.71 2.22 -7.76
C THR A 107 1.07 2.46 -9.12
N ILE A 108 -0.10 3.09 -9.13
CA ILE A 108 -0.74 3.50 -10.38
C ILE A 108 -0.10 4.83 -10.77
N GLN A 109 0.67 4.81 -11.85
CA GLN A 109 1.23 6.01 -12.46
C GLN A 109 0.27 6.51 -13.52
N ASP A 110 -0.18 7.76 -13.40
CA ASP A 110 -0.83 8.46 -14.49
C ASP A 110 0.25 8.75 -15.55
N LYS A 111 0.31 7.91 -16.57
CA LYS A 111 1.14 8.18 -17.74
C LYS A 111 0.42 9.23 -18.56
N GLU A 112 0.83 10.48 -18.44
CA GLU A 112 0.55 11.46 -19.48
C GLU A 112 1.32 11.00 -20.74
N CYS A 113 0.61 10.39 -21.70
CA CYS A 113 1.16 10.30 -23.04
C CYS A 113 1.43 11.74 -23.48
N CYS A 114 2.68 12.06 -23.83
CA CYS A 114 3.00 13.33 -24.47
C CYS A 114 1.92 13.58 -25.54
N PRO A 115 1.26 14.76 -25.56
CA PRO A 115 0.39 15.06 -26.68
C PRO A 115 1.22 14.91 -27.94
N ASP A 116 0.65 14.27 -28.96
CA ASP A 116 1.20 14.06 -30.30
C ASP A 116 1.54 15.41 -30.98
N LYS A 117 2.47 16.18 -30.41
CA LYS A 117 3.10 17.30 -31.06
C LYS A 117 4.23 16.69 -31.85
N PRO A 118 4.09 16.55 -33.19
CA PRO A 118 5.24 16.22 -34.01
C PRO A 118 6.35 17.21 -33.67
N PRO A 119 7.62 16.78 -33.62
CA PRO A 119 8.71 17.72 -33.46
C PRO A 119 8.54 18.77 -34.56
N HIS A 120 8.40 20.04 -34.17
CA HIS A 120 8.53 21.13 -35.12
C HIS A 120 9.97 21.06 -35.65
N CYS A 121 10.17 20.30 -36.73
CA CYS A 121 11.29 20.43 -37.63
C CYS A 121 11.22 21.84 -38.20
N LYS A 122 11.75 22.82 -37.48
CA LYS A 122 12.19 24.05 -38.13
C LYS A 122 13.28 23.61 -39.12
N PRO A 123 13.10 23.80 -40.44
CA PRO A 123 14.20 23.57 -41.35
C PRO A 123 15.36 24.47 -40.94
N PRO A 124 16.62 24.02 -41.12
CA PRO A 124 17.76 24.89 -40.87
C PRO A 124 17.61 26.13 -41.75
N VAL A 125 17.70 27.30 -41.12
CA VAL A 125 17.79 28.57 -41.82
C VAL A 125 19.06 28.49 -42.67
N ASN A 126 18.87 28.39 -43.98
CA ASN A 126 19.96 28.37 -44.96
C ASN A 126 20.66 29.75 -44.91
N TYR A 127 21.83 29.82 -44.28
CA TYR A 127 22.75 30.94 -44.45
C TYR A 127 23.52 30.76 -45.76
N TYR A 128 22.93 31.17 -46.87
CA TYR A 128 23.70 31.49 -48.07
C TYR A 128 23.16 32.78 -48.68
N GLN A 129 23.55 33.89 -48.07
CA GLN A 129 23.85 35.11 -48.82
C GLN A 129 25.36 35.18 -48.92
N ALA A 130 25.89 34.78 -50.07
CA ALA A 130 27.21 35.23 -50.51
C ALA A 130 26.95 36.39 -51.47
N ASP A 131 27.19 37.60 -51.00
CA ASP A 131 27.35 38.78 -51.85
C ASP A 131 28.67 38.65 -52.60
N PHE A 132 28.62 38.51 -53.92
CA PHE A 132 29.64 38.98 -54.87
C PHE A 132 28.98 39.29 -56.22
#